data_AF-A0A3N5ZZJ1-F1
#
_entry.id   AF-A0A3N5ZZJ1-F1
#
_cell.length_a   1.000
_cell.length_b   1.000
_cell.length_c   1.000
_cell.angle_alpha   90.00
_cell.angle_beta   90.00
_cell.angle_gamma   90.00
#
_symmetry.space_group_name_H-M   'P 1'
#
loop_
_entity.id
_entity.type
_entity.pdbx_description
1 polymer ?
#
loop_
_entity_poly.entity_id
_entity_poly.type
_entity_poly.pdbx_seq_one_letter_code
_entity_poly.pdbx_strand_id
1 'polypeptide(L)'
;LMLLGGWTIALLLASNTAHGEDLSRALVQGQLYFTGAGHLEGLIALAVAQFGLLPYLAPRLLLGRFFPDHFVANGRPNPRHEIVFDVLVAVTLALAATAVGVMAAFALVFVPPWVAFRFSRGWFRTIGLGISLGVTAYVLAFLAAFRWDQPFGPVLVAALLVLGAARAFGRY
;
A
#
# COMPACT_ATOMS: atom_id res chain seq x y z
N LEU A 1 -13.05 4.31 7.26
CA LEU A 1 -13.89 5.48 6.89
C LEU A 1 -13.11 6.53 6.11
N MET A 2 -11.94 6.97 6.58
CA MET A 2 -11.12 7.96 5.84
C MET A 2 -10.71 7.52 4.43
N LEU A 3 -10.32 6.25 4.26
CA LEU A 3 -9.93 5.72 2.95
C LEU A 3 -11.11 5.70 1.96
N LEU A 4 -12.28 5.24 2.42
CA LEU A 4 -13.52 5.27 1.65
C LEU A 4 -13.96 6.71 1.36
N GLY A 5 -13.89 7.61 2.35
CA GLY A 5 -14.22 9.02 2.17
C GLY A 5 -13.29 9.73 1.20
N GLY A 6 -11.98 9.49 1.29
CA GLY A 6 -10.99 9.99 0.35
C GLY A 6 -11.24 9.48 -1.07
N TRP A 7 -11.60 8.20 -1.21
CA TRP A 7 -12.01 7.61 -2.47
C TRP A 7 -13.27 8.23 -3.05
N THR A 8 -14.31 8.39 -2.23
CA THR A 8 -15.55 9.05 -2.64
C THR A 8 -15.30 10.48 -3.09
N ILE A 9 -14.51 11.25 -2.33
CA ILE A 9 -14.13 12.62 -2.68
C ILE A 9 -13.35 12.65 -4.00
N ALA A 10 -12.36 11.76 -4.17
CA ALA A 10 -11.56 11.67 -5.37
C ALA A 10 -12.42 11.33 -6.60
N LEU A 11 -13.33 10.36 -6.50
CA LEU A 11 -14.24 9.97 -7.59
C LEU A 11 -15.26 11.06 -7.91
N LEU A 12 -15.81 11.75 -6.90
CA LEU A 12 -16.74 12.85 -7.12
C LEU A 12 -16.06 14.04 -7.80
N LEU A 13 -14.85 14.41 -7.35
CA LEU A 13 -14.03 15.44 -8.00
C LEU A 13 -13.68 15.04 -9.44
N ALA A 14 -13.30 13.78 -9.67
CA ALA A 14 -13.06 13.26 -11.01
C ALA A 14 -14.31 13.44 -11.88
N SER A 15 -15.47 12.95 -11.44
CA SER A 15 -16.71 13.00 -12.21
C SER A 15 -17.20 14.41 -12.56
N ASN A 16 -16.76 15.43 -11.81
CA ASN A 16 -17.21 16.81 -11.96
C ASN A 16 -16.14 17.74 -12.55
N THR A 17 -15.03 17.19 -13.07
CA THR A 17 -13.97 17.97 -13.71
C THR A 17 -13.81 17.55 -15.17
N ALA A 18 -13.45 18.49 -16.04
CA ALA A 18 -13.28 18.25 -17.47
C ALA A 18 -12.20 17.19 -17.81
N HIS A 19 -11.31 16.86 -16.86
CA HIS A 19 -10.27 15.83 -16.97
C HIS A 19 -10.62 14.53 -16.21
N GLY A 20 -11.89 14.37 -15.83
CA GLY A 20 -12.38 13.27 -15.02
C GLY A 20 -12.25 11.88 -15.62
N GLU A 21 -12.47 11.77 -16.93
CA GLU A 21 -12.33 10.51 -17.66
C GLU A 21 -10.88 10.04 -17.71
N ASP A 22 -9.92 10.97 -17.77
CA ASP A 22 -8.49 10.65 -17.77
C ASP A 22 -8.02 10.23 -16.37
N LEU A 23 -8.50 10.90 -15.31
CA LEU A 23 -8.23 10.48 -13.94
C LEU A 23 -8.85 9.10 -13.65
N SER A 24 -10.09 8.86 -14.09
CA SER A 24 -10.77 7.57 -13.93
C SER A 24 -10.05 6.46 -14.69
N ARG A 25 -9.63 6.70 -15.94
CA ARG A 25 -8.83 5.75 -16.72
C ARG A 25 -7.48 5.49 -16.07
N ALA A 26 -6.81 6.52 -15.56
CA ALA A 26 -5.53 6.36 -14.85
C ALA A 26 -5.68 5.51 -13.58
N LEU A 27 -6.74 5.72 -12.80
CA LEU A 27 -7.02 4.91 -11.61
C LEU A 27 -7.35 3.46 -11.97
N VAL A 28 -8.13 3.22 -13.02
CA VAL A 28 -8.55 1.87 -13.41
C VAL A 28 -7.43 1.08 -14.08
N GLN A 29 -6.65 1.72 -14.97
CA GLN A 29 -5.67 1.05 -15.81
C GLN A 29 -4.23 1.16 -15.28
N GLY A 30 -3.95 2.16 -14.45
CA GLY A 30 -2.59 2.51 -14.02
C GLY A 30 -1.80 3.19 -15.14
N GLN A 31 -1.02 4.22 -14.82
CA GLN A 31 -0.20 4.94 -15.78
C GLN A 31 1.30 4.83 -15.47
N LEU A 32 1.81 3.60 -15.36
CA LEU A 32 3.26 3.36 -15.19
C LEU A 32 4.11 4.10 -16.24
N TYR A 33 3.56 4.34 -17.43
CA TYR A 33 4.24 4.98 -18.56
C TYR A 33 4.25 6.52 -18.51
N PHE A 34 3.40 7.16 -17.67
CA PHE A 34 3.27 8.63 -17.57
C PHE A 34 3.72 9.18 -16.20
N THR A 35 4.47 8.42 -15.42
CA THR A 35 5.10 8.93 -14.20
C THR A 35 6.29 9.84 -14.53
N GLY A 36 6.06 11.16 -14.50
CA GLY A 36 7.12 12.18 -14.58
C GLY A 36 7.93 12.32 -13.28
N ALA A 37 9.01 13.12 -13.32
CA ALA A 37 9.93 13.32 -12.18
C ALA A 37 9.23 13.77 -10.88
N GLY A 38 8.19 14.61 -10.97
CA GLY A 38 7.44 15.08 -9.80
C GLY A 38 6.67 13.96 -9.06
N HIS A 39 6.18 12.93 -9.77
CA HIS A 39 5.56 11.77 -9.12
C HIS A 39 6.58 10.94 -8.36
N LEU A 40 7.78 10.78 -8.93
CA LEU A 40 8.87 10.07 -8.28
C LEU A 40 9.34 10.80 -7.02
N GLU A 41 9.52 12.11 -7.07
CA GLU A 41 9.88 12.93 -5.91
C GLU A 41 8.83 12.83 -4.80
N GLY A 42 7.53 12.91 -5.14
CA GLY A 42 6.44 12.74 -4.19
C GLY A 42 6.43 11.35 -3.53
N LEU A 43 6.65 10.29 -4.30
CA LEU A 43 6.75 8.93 -3.79
C LEU A 43 7.98 8.74 -2.88
N ILE A 44 9.13 9.30 -3.25
CA ILE A 44 10.35 9.26 -2.43
C ILE A 44 10.13 10.03 -1.12
N ALA A 45 9.58 11.24 -1.19
CA ALA A 45 9.29 12.06 -0.01
C ALA A 45 8.33 11.32 0.95
N LEU A 46 7.29 10.69 0.40
CA LEU A 46 6.35 9.89 1.19
C LEU A 46 7.03 8.67 1.81
N ALA A 47 7.86 7.94 1.05
CA ALA A 47 8.60 6.79 1.57
C ALA A 47 9.54 7.22 2.72
N VAL A 48 10.31 8.29 2.55
CA VAL A 48 11.19 8.83 3.60
C VAL A 48 10.38 9.20 4.84
N ALA A 49 9.24 9.89 4.67
CA ALA A 49 8.35 10.22 5.77
C ALA A 49 7.86 8.95 6.49
N GLN A 50 7.42 7.93 5.75
CA GLN A 50 6.96 6.66 6.32
C GLN A 50 8.04 5.93 7.10
N PHE A 51 9.24 5.77 6.53
CA PHE A 51 10.35 5.10 7.21
C PHE A 51 10.84 5.89 8.43
N GLY A 52 10.87 7.23 8.36
CA GLY A 52 11.23 8.08 9.50
C GLY A 52 10.21 8.03 10.64
N LEU A 53 8.91 7.94 10.31
CA LEU A 53 7.82 7.83 11.27
C LEU A 53 7.64 6.40 11.83
N LEU A 54 8.10 5.39 11.10
CA LEU A 54 7.95 3.97 11.46
C LEU A 54 8.43 3.62 12.88
N PRO A 55 9.67 3.94 13.32
CA PRO A 55 10.13 3.58 14.66
C PRO A 55 9.34 4.25 15.78
N TYR A 56 8.69 5.39 15.50
CA TYR A 56 7.85 6.13 16.44
C TYR A 56 6.42 5.58 16.49
N LEU A 57 5.82 5.33 15.33
CA LEU A 57 4.44 4.87 15.21
C LEU A 57 4.27 3.39 15.53
N ALA A 58 5.22 2.54 15.12
CA ALA A 58 5.10 1.09 15.27
C ALA A 58 4.86 0.65 16.74
N PRO A 59 5.66 1.04 17.74
CA PRO A 59 5.42 0.63 19.12
C PRO A 59 4.08 1.14 19.66
N ARG A 60 3.66 2.34 19.25
CA ARG A 60 2.43 2.99 19.74
C ARG A 60 1.18 2.35 19.18
N LEU A 61 1.17 2.07 17.87
CA LEU A 61 0.08 1.35 17.19
C LEU A 61 -0.04 -0.09 17.70
N LEU A 62 1.09 -0.75 17.97
CA LEU A 62 1.08 -2.09 18.56
C LEU A 62 0.51 -2.06 19.99
N LEU A 63 0.96 -1.12 20.82
CA LEU A 63 0.45 -0.95 22.18
C LEU A 63 -1.05 -0.64 22.19
N GLY A 64 -1.53 0.26 21.32
CA GLY A 64 -2.95 0.58 21.20
C GLY A 64 -3.80 -0.62 20.76
N ARG A 65 -3.27 -1.51 19.90
CA ARG A 65 -3.99 -2.72 19.48
C ARG A 65 -4.02 -3.84 20.53
N PHE A 66 -2.92 -4.04 21.26
CA PHE A 66 -2.83 -5.11 22.27
C PHE A 66 -3.38 -4.68 23.63
N PHE A 67 -3.29 -3.40 23.96
CA PHE A 67 -3.72 -2.84 25.24
C PHE A 67 -4.49 -1.52 25.00
N PRO A 68 -5.75 -1.59 24.52
CA PRO A 68 -6.53 -0.42 24.13
C PRO A 68 -6.69 0.61 25.27
N ASP A 69 -6.81 0.15 26.51
CA ASP A 69 -7.00 1.02 27.67
C ASP A 69 -5.67 1.54 28.28
N HIS A 70 -4.51 1.14 27.76
CA HIS A 70 -3.22 1.50 28.33
C HIS A 70 -2.96 3.01 28.38
N PHE A 71 -3.39 3.74 27.35
CA PHE A 71 -3.23 5.20 27.31
C PHE A 71 -4.21 5.92 28.24
N VAL A 72 -5.45 5.42 28.34
CA VAL A 72 -6.49 5.95 29.21
C VAL A 72 -6.14 5.71 30.69
N ALA A 73 -5.72 4.48 31.03
CA ALA A 73 -5.33 4.09 32.38
C ALA A 73 -4.09 4.85 32.89
N ASN A 74 -3.18 5.25 31.99
CA ASN A 74 -2.00 6.04 32.35
C ASN A 74 -2.22 7.56 32.28
N GLY A 75 -3.48 8.02 32.12
CA GLY A 75 -3.83 9.44 32.08
C GLY A 75 -3.15 10.22 30.96
N ARG A 76 -2.61 9.54 29.94
CA ARG A 76 -1.99 10.22 28.80
C ARG A 76 -3.09 10.56 27.80
N PRO A 77 -3.17 11.82 27.31
CA PRO A 77 -4.08 12.13 26.22
C PRO A 77 -3.73 11.19 25.07
N ASN A 78 -4.66 10.33 24.69
CA ASN A 78 -4.44 9.35 23.64
C ASN A 78 -3.99 10.13 22.38
N PRO A 79 -2.73 9.99 21.94
CA PRO A 79 -2.30 10.71 20.76
C PRO A 79 -3.14 10.20 19.59
N ARG A 80 -3.56 11.05 18.66
CA ARG A 80 -4.29 10.64 17.44
C ARG A 80 -3.36 9.93 16.44
N HIS A 81 -2.55 8.98 16.91
CA HIS A 81 -1.54 8.25 16.14
C HIS A 81 -2.18 7.36 15.07
N GLU A 82 -3.40 6.88 15.32
CA GLU A 82 -4.23 6.19 14.31
C GLU A 82 -4.56 7.10 13.13
N ILE A 83 -4.91 8.38 13.37
CA ILE A 83 -5.21 9.33 12.29
C ILE A 83 -3.98 9.60 11.45
N VAL A 84 -2.80 9.77 12.07
CA VAL A 84 -1.54 9.97 11.34
C VAL A 84 -1.25 8.76 10.44
N PHE A 85 -1.42 7.55 10.97
CA PHE A 85 -1.26 6.33 10.20
C PHE A 85 -2.28 6.22 9.05
N ASP A 86 -3.55 6.48 9.33
CA ASP A 86 -4.63 6.41 8.34
C ASP A 86 -4.43 7.39 7.19
N VAL A 87 -3.96 8.61 7.49
CA VAL A 87 -3.61 9.61 6.47
C VAL A 87 -2.44 9.12 5.62
N LEU A 88 -1.37 8.59 6.23
CA LEU A 88 -0.24 8.02 5.49
C LEU A 88 -0.69 6.90 4.56
N VAL A 89 -1.53 5.98 5.04
CA VAL A 89 -2.08 4.87 4.24
C VAL A 89 -2.95 5.40 3.11
N ALA A 90 -3.84 6.36 3.38
CA ALA A 90 -4.72 6.93 2.38
C ALA A 90 -3.95 7.62 1.25
N VAL A 91 -2.96 8.45 1.59
CA VAL A 91 -2.10 9.13 0.61
C VAL A 91 -1.28 8.13 -0.20
N THR A 92 -0.72 7.11 0.47
CA THR A 92 0.04 6.04 -0.21
C THR A 92 -0.83 5.28 -1.19
N LEU A 93 -2.04 4.89 -0.77
CA LEU A 93 -2.93 4.14 -1.63
C LEU A 93 -3.42 4.98 -2.80
N ALA A 94 -3.68 6.27 -2.60
CA ALA A 94 -4.05 7.19 -3.67
C ALA A 94 -2.94 7.29 -4.73
N LEU A 95 -1.69 7.54 -4.31
CA LEU A 95 -0.56 7.62 -5.24
C LEU A 95 -0.25 6.28 -5.93
N ALA A 96 -0.34 5.17 -5.19
CA ALA A 96 -0.15 3.83 -5.75
C ALA A 96 -1.24 3.50 -6.77
N ALA A 97 -2.49 3.87 -6.51
CA ALA A 97 -3.61 3.67 -7.42
C ALA A 97 -3.44 4.49 -8.71
N THR A 98 -2.93 5.72 -8.64
CA THR A 98 -2.64 6.51 -9.84
C THR A 98 -1.48 5.93 -10.66
N ALA A 99 -0.46 5.38 -9.98
CA ALA A 99 0.72 4.85 -10.66
C ALA A 99 0.45 3.48 -11.30
N VAL A 100 -0.09 2.54 -10.53
CA VAL A 100 -0.13 1.11 -10.89
C VAL A 100 -1.56 0.61 -11.13
N GLY A 101 -2.55 1.45 -10.87
CA GLY A 101 -3.95 1.06 -10.90
C GLY A 101 -4.42 0.53 -9.54
N VAL A 102 -5.71 0.69 -9.32
CA VAL A 102 -6.35 0.45 -8.01
C VAL A 102 -6.21 -0.99 -7.57
N MET A 103 -6.54 -1.94 -8.47
CA MET A 103 -6.53 -3.37 -8.16
C MET A 103 -5.14 -3.85 -7.72
N ALA A 104 -4.10 -3.40 -8.42
CA ALA A 104 -2.73 -3.77 -8.13
C ALA A 104 -2.18 -3.05 -6.88
N ALA A 105 -2.57 -1.79 -6.65
CA ALA A 105 -2.26 -1.08 -5.40
C ALA A 105 -2.83 -1.80 -4.17
N PHE A 106 -4.10 -2.22 -4.24
CA PHE A 106 -4.73 -3.03 -3.20
C PHE A 106 -4.00 -4.36 -2.99
N ALA A 107 -3.68 -5.09 -4.07
CA ALA A 107 -2.95 -6.34 -3.97
C ALA A 107 -1.58 -6.17 -3.30
N LEU A 108 -0.81 -5.14 -3.66
CA LEU A 108 0.49 -4.82 -3.06
C LEU A 108 0.42 -4.45 -1.58
N VAL A 109 -0.66 -3.77 -1.17
CA VAL A 109 -0.84 -3.38 0.24
C VAL A 109 -1.21 -4.59 1.11
N PHE A 110 -1.97 -5.55 0.59
CA PHE A 110 -2.50 -6.65 1.39
C PHE A 110 -1.72 -7.96 1.29
N VAL A 111 -1.33 -8.39 0.09
CA VAL A 111 -0.80 -9.75 -0.15
C VAL A 111 0.61 -9.94 0.40
N PRO A 112 1.61 -9.08 0.10
CA PRO A 112 2.98 -9.26 0.60
C PRO A 112 3.07 -9.26 2.13
N PRO A 113 2.44 -8.32 2.88
CA PRO A 113 2.45 -8.39 4.34
C PRO A 113 1.78 -9.65 4.88
N TRP A 114 0.64 -10.06 4.30
CA TRP A 114 -0.07 -11.28 4.71
C TRP A 114 0.77 -12.55 4.52
N VAL A 115 1.55 -12.64 3.44
CA VAL A 115 2.52 -13.71 3.21
C VAL A 115 3.68 -13.60 4.22
N ALA A 116 4.25 -12.40 4.41
CA ALA A 116 5.38 -12.17 5.31
C ALA A 116 5.08 -12.52 6.77
N PHE A 117 3.85 -12.26 7.25
CA PHE A 117 3.42 -12.62 8.62
C PHE A 117 3.48 -14.14 8.89
N ARG A 118 3.44 -14.99 7.85
CA ARG A 118 3.62 -16.44 8.04
C ARG A 118 5.06 -16.81 8.36
N PHE A 119 6.03 -16.11 7.81
CA PHE A 119 7.44 -16.51 7.82
C PHE A 119 8.30 -15.74 8.84
N SER A 120 7.81 -14.62 9.38
CA SER A 120 8.55 -13.81 10.36
C SER A 120 7.83 -13.73 11.71
N ARG A 121 8.63 -13.86 12.78
CA ARG A 121 8.20 -13.72 14.18
C ARG A 121 8.47 -12.33 14.78
N GLY A 122 9.06 -11.39 14.01
CA GLY A 122 9.41 -10.06 14.49
C GLY A 122 8.74 -8.96 13.67
N TRP A 123 8.20 -7.92 14.32
CA TRP A 123 7.47 -6.84 13.66
C TRP A 123 8.25 -6.19 12.50
N PHE A 124 9.46 -5.69 12.76
CA PHE A 124 10.30 -5.05 11.74
C PHE A 124 10.80 -6.03 10.68
N ARG A 125 11.03 -7.30 11.05
CA ARG A 125 11.39 -8.35 10.09
C ARG A 125 10.23 -8.65 9.15
N THR A 126 8.99 -8.67 9.65
CA THR A 126 7.79 -8.86 8.84
C THR A 126 7.59 -7.70 7.87
N ILE A 127 7.84 -6.46 8.31
CA ILE A 127 7.81 -5.29 7.42
C ILE A 127 8.85 -5.43 6.30
N GLY A 128 10.10 -5.75 6.64
CA GLY A 128 11.17 -5.95 5.65
C GLY A 128 10.88 -7.09 4.67
N LEU A 129 10.35 -8.22 5.16
CA LEU A 129 9.91 -9.33 4.30
C LEU A 129 8.72 -8.93 3.41
N GLY A 130 7.75 -8.20 3.94
CA GLY A 130 6.61 -7.71 3.14
C GLY A 130 7.07 -6.80 2.00
N ILE A 131 7.98 -5.86 2.29
CA ILE A 131 8.56 -4.96 1.28
C ILE A 131 9.32 -5.75 0.23
N SER A 132 10.24 -6.64 0.63
CA SER A 132 11.03 -7.43 -0.31
C SER A 132 10.17 -8.35 -1.19
N LEU A 133 9.15 -8.99 -0.64
CA LEU A 133 8.18 -9.76 -1.41
C LEU A 133 7.40 -8.89 -2.40
N GLY A 134 6.94 -7.70 -1.97
CA GLY A 134 6.22 -6.77 -2.83
C GLY A 134 7.07 -6.26 -3.99
N VAL A 135 8.30 -5.84 -3.72
CA VAL A 135 9.26 -5.39 -4.74
C VAL A 135 9.61 -6.52 -5.70
N THR A 136 9.86 -7.72 -5.18
CA THR A 136 10.19 -8.88 -6.02
C THR A 136 9.02 -9.25 -6.93
N ALA A 137 7.79 -9.30 -6.40
CA ALA A 137 6.59 -9.55 -7.18
C ALA A 137 6.35 -8.48 -8.25
N TYR A 138 6.59 -7.20 -7.92
CA TYR A 138 6.51 -6.08 -8.86
C TYR A 138 7.49 -6.26 -10.02
N VAL A 139 8.77 -6.50 -9.74
CA VAL A 139 9.82 -6.63 -10.77
C VAL A 139 9.54 -7.84 -11.65
N LEU A 140 9.18 -8.99 -11.07
CA LEU A 140 8.84 -10.19 -11.84
C LEU A 140 7.61 -9.98 -12.72
N ALA A 141 6.56 -9.35 -12.19
CA ALA A 141 5.38 -9.02 -12.96
C ALA A 141 5.68 -8.04 -14.10
N PHE A 142 6.58 -7.08 -13.88
CA PHE A 142 6.98 -6.11 -14.89
C PHE A 142 7.71 -6.80 -16.05
N LEU A 143 8.68 -7.65 -15.73
CA LEU A 143 9.42 -8.43 -16.73
C LEU A 143 8.50 -9.38 -17.49
N ALA A 144 7.57 -10.04 -16.80
CA ALA A 144 6.57 -10.91 -17.42
C ALA A 144 5.63 -10.15 -18.36
N ALA A 145 5.08 -9.02 -17.89
CA ALA A 145 4.20 -8.17 -18.68
C ALA A 145 4.91 -7.65 -19.93
N PHE A 146 6.16 -7.21 -19.79
CA PHE A 146 7.00 -6.76 -20.90
C PHE A 146 7.35 -7.89 -21.88
N ARG A 147 7.61 -9.11 -21.38
CA ARG A 147 8.00 -10.25 -22.23
C ARG A 147 6.85 -10.82 -23.06
N TRP A 148 5.63 -10.72 -22.54
CA TRP A 148 4.41 -11.31 -23.12
C TRP A 148 3.39 -10.27 -23.63
N ASP A 149 3.79 -8.99 -23.70
CA ASP A 149 2.95 -7.87 -24.13
C ASP A 149 1.60 -7.81 -23.40
N GLN A 150 1.60 -8.17 -22.11
CA GLN A 150 0.41 -8.20 -21.27
C GLN A 150 0.24 -6.90 -20.49
N PRO A 151 -1.00 -6.53 -20.12
CA PRO A 151 -1.23 -5.39 -19.23
C PRO A 151 -0.62 -5.64 -17.84
N PHE A 152 0.17 -4.67 -17.35
CA PHE A 152 0.94 -4.84 -16.11
C PHE A 152 0.08 -5.10 -14.87
N GLY A 153 -1.00 -4.32 -14.66
CA GLY A 153 -1.83 -4.42 -13.46
C GLY A 153 -2.36 -5.85 -13.20
N PRO A 154 -3.04 -6.50 -14.17
CA PRO A 154 -3.46 -7.89 -14.05
C PRO A 154 -2.32 -8.88 -13.82
N VAL A 155 -1.18 -8.72 -14.49
CA VAL A 155 -0.01 -9.60 -14.32
C VAL A 155 0.56 -9.50 -12.89
N LEU A 156 0.64 -8.29 -12.33
CA LEU A 156 1.06 -8.07 -10.96
C LEU A 156 0.12 -8.72 -9.95
N VAL A 157 -1.19 -8.58 -10.15
CA VAL A 157 -2.18 -9.25 -9.30
C VAL A 157 -2.05 -10.76 -9.40
N ALA A 158 -1.89 -11.31 -10.60
CA ALA A 158 -1.68 -12.75 -10.80
C ALA A 158 -0.40 -13.24 -10.09
N ALA A 159 0.72 -12.52 -10.20
CA ALA A 159 1.97 -12.86 -9.52
C ALA A 159 1.80 -12.87 -7.99
N LEU A 160 1.11 -11.87 -7.44
CA LEU A 160 0.81 -11.80 -6.01
C LEU A 160 -0.15 -12.91 -5.55
N LEU A 161 -1.15 -13.27 -6.36
CA LEU A 161 -2.04 -14.39 -6.06
C LEU A 161 -1.29 -15.73 -6.05
N VAL A 162 -0.37 -15.95 -7.00
CA VAL A 162 0.51 -17.13 -7.02
C VAL A 162 1.38 -17.17 -5.76
N LEU A 163 1.96 -16.04 -5.35
CA LEU A 163 2.72 -15.94 -4.10
C LEU A 163 1.86 -16.26 -2.88
N GLY A 164 0.64 -15.72 -2.84
CA GLY A 164 -0.35 -15.98 -1.79
C GLY A 164 -0.83 -17.44 -1.75
N ALA A 165 -0.94 -18.11 -2.90
CA ALA A 165 -1.26 -19.52 -3.00
C ALA A 165 -0.08 -20.40 -2.55
N ALA A 166 1.15 -20.09 -3.00
CA ALA A 166 2.37 -20.81 -2.60
C ALA A 166 2.56 -20.81 -1.08
N ARG A 167 2.21 -19.71 -0.41
CA ARG A 167 2.15 -19.62 1.05
C ARG A 167 1.28 -20.72 1.69
N ALA A 168 0.14 -21.08 1.10
CA ALA A 168 -0.76 -22.10 1.64
C ALA A 168 -0.13 -23.50 1.62
N PHE A 169 0.77 -23.76 0.66
CA PHE A 169 1.44 -25.06 0.51
C PHE A 169 2.75 -25.19 1.31
N GLY A 170 3.34 -24.07 1.76
CA GLY A 170 4.52 -24.11 2.64
C GLY A 170 4.16 -24.65 4.03
N ARG A 171 4.33 -25.95 4.26
CA ARG A 171 4.08 -26.64 5.55
C ARG A 171 4.96 -26.07 6.69
N TYR A 172 4.44 -26.23 7.91
CA TYR A 172 4.96 -25.73 9.20
C TYR A 172 6.41 -26.11 9.49
#